data_AF-A0A7J9R3B1-F1
#
_entry.id   AF-A0A7J9R3B1-F1
#
_cell.length_a   1.000
_cell.length_b   1.000
_cell.length_c   1.000
_cell.angle_alpha   90.00
_cell.angle_beta   90.00
_cell.angle_gamma   90.00
#
_symmetry.space_group_name_H-M   'P 1'
#
loop_
_entity.id
_entity.type
_entity.pdbx_description
1 polymer ?
#
loop_
_entity_poly.entity_id
_entity_poly.type
_entity_poly.pdbx_seq_one_letter_code
_entity_poly.pdbx_strand_id
1 'polypeptide(L)' 'TTLLTKANLSHSRLSKFLSNLTGAGLINKIEFDGKNTFVITPKGRQYLESYVKFANVAESFGLEL' A
#
# COMPACT_ATOMS: atom_id res chain seq x y z
N THR A 1 17.03 -0.06 1.62
CA THR A 1 16.23 -1.02 0.83
C THR A 1 15.40 -0.25 -0.19
N THR A 2 15.11 -0.85 -1.35
CA THR A 2 14.44 -0.19 -2.49
C THR A 2 13.04 0.36 -2.18
N LEU A 3 12.33 -0.25 -1.23
CA LEU A 3 10.99 0.20 -0.81
C LEU A 3 11.04 1.54 -0.04
N LEU A 4 12.02 1.74 0.85
CA LEU A 4 12.23 3.01 1.57
C LEU A 4 12.56 4.15 0.61
N THR A 5 13.50 3.90 -0.30
CA THR A 5 13.99 4.91 -1.25
C THR A 5 12.91 5.32 -2.24
N LYS A 6 12.05 4.38 -2.67
CA LYS A 6 10.93 4.69 -3.57
C LYS A 6 9.75 5.35 -2.86
N ALA A 7 9.45 4.95 -1.62
CA ALA A 7 8.33 5.53 -0.86
C ALA A 7 8.62 6.96 -0.36
N ASN A 8 9.89 7.38 -0.33
CA ASN A 8 10.32 8.65 0.25
C ASN A 8 9.83 8.84 1.70
N LEU A 9 9.87 7.76 2.48
CA LEU A 9 9.45 7.74 3.88
C LEU A 9 10.64 7.46 4.79
N SER A 10 10.63 8.06 5.98
CA SER A 10 11.53 7.64 7.05
C SER A 10 11.24 6.19 7.44
N HIS A 11 12.24 5.52 8.01
CA HIS A 11 12.10 4.14 8.48
C HIS A 11 10.92 3.96 9.45
N SER A 12 10.73 4.89 10.39
CA SER A 12 9.64 4.83 11.37
C SER A 12 8.26 4.97 10.74
N ARG A 13 8.10 5.86 9.76
CA ARG A 13 6.84 6.03 9.01
C ARG A 13 6.54 4.82 8.16
N LEU A 14 7.54 4.30 7.44
CA LEU A 14 7.37 3.11 6.63
C LEU A 14 6.99 1.90 7.50
N SER A 15 7.65 1.69 8.64
CA SER A 15 7.33 0.57 9.54
C SER A 15 5.87 0.61 10.02
N LYS A 16 5.38 1.79 10.43
CA LYS A 16 3.97 1.98 10.78
C LYS A 16 3.04 1.70 9.59
N PHE A 17 3.40 2.20 8.40
CA PHE A 17 2.60 2.00 7.19
C PHE A 17 2.50 0.52 6.81
N LEU A 18 3.62 -0.20 6.84
CA LEU A 18 3.68 -1.64 6.58
C LEU A 18 2.88 -2.45 7.60
N SER A 19 2.95 -2.07 8.89
CA SER A 19 2.13 -2.68 9.94
C SER A 19 0.63 -2.53 9.64
N ASN A 20 0.20 -1.32 9.27
CA ASN A 20 -1.20 -1.05 8.95
C ASN A 20 -1.66 -1.82 7.69
N LEU A 21 -0.88 -1.81 6.62
CA LEU A 21 -1.22 -2.50 5.37
C LEU A 21 -1.25 -4.03 5.54
N THR A 22 -0.32 -4.58 6.34
CA THR A 22 -0.28 -6.01 6.65
C THR A 22 -1.45 -6.39 7.56
N GLY A 23 -1.71 -5.60 8.61
CA GLY A 23 -2.84 -5.81 9.52
C GLY A 23 -4.21 -5.72 8.83
N ALA A 24 -4.33 -4.87 7.81
CA ALA A 24 -5.53 -4.79 6.96
C ALA A 24 -5.63 -5.92 5.92
N GLY A 25 -4.59 -6.74 5.76
CA GLY A 25 -4.52 -7.82 4.77
C GLY A 25 -4.38 -7.34 3.33
N LEU A 26 -3.90 -6.11 3.11
CA LEU A 26 -3.72 -5.52 1.78
C LEU A 26 -2.36 -5.92 1.17
N ILE A 27 -1.37 -6.21 2.02
CA ILE A 27 -0.06 -6.75 1.63
C ILE A 27 0.32 -7.91 2.55
N ASN A 28 1.19 -8.78 2.06
CA ASN A 28 1.86 -9.82 2.85
C ASN A 28 3.34 -9.51 2.99
N LYS A 29 3.90 -9.87 4.14
CA LYS A 29 5.35 -9.92 4.37
C LYS A 29 5.83 -11.35 4.09
N ILE A 30 6.87 -11.48 3.29
CA ILE A 30 7.59 -12.71 3.02
C ILE A 30 9.03 -12.52 3.50
N GLU A 31 9.44 -13.33 4.47
CA GLU A 31 10.82 -13.39 4.92
C GLU A 31 11.55 -14.47 4.12
N PHE A 32 12.58 -14.08 3.38
CA PHE A 32 13.40 -15.00 2.60
C PHE A 32 14.85 -14.54 2.66
N ASP A 33 15.78 -15.44 2.97
CA ASP A 33 17.22 -15.14 2.99
C ASP A 33 17.57 -13.91 3.87
N GLY A 34 16.94 -13.82 5.06
CA GLY A 34 17.13 -12.69 5.98
C GLY A 34 16.60 -11.34 5.48
N LYS A 35 15.91 -11.31 4.34
CA LYS A 35 15.35 -10.10 3.72
C LYS A 35 13.83 -10.09 3.83
N ASN A 36 13.29 -8.89 4.08
CA ASN A 36 11.86 -8.64 4.09
C ASN A 36 11.40 -8.25 2.68
N THR A 37 10.54 -9.07 2.08
CA THR A 37 9.86 -8.78 0.82
C THR A 37 8.38 -8.55 1.08
N PHE A 38 7.78 -7.54 0.46
CA PHE A 38 6.36 -7.22 0.62
C PHE A 38 5.63 -7.39 -0.70
N VAL A 39 4.51 -8.10 -0.70
CA VAL A 39 3.73 -8.43 -1.91
C VAL A 39 2.28 -8.04 -1.71
N ILE A 40 1.68 -7.38 -2.70
CA ILE A 40 0.26 -7.02 -2.66
C ILE A 40 -0.62 -8.27 -2.72
N THR A 41 -1.63 -8.33 -1.85
CA THR A 41 -2.59 -9.43 -1.84
C THR A 41 -3.65 -9.24 -2.94
N PRO A 42 -4.43 -10.28 -3.28
CA PRO A 42 -5.61 -10.12 -4.13
C PRO A 42 -6.60 -9.06 -3.59
N LYS A 43 -6.82 -9.07 -2.26
CA LYS A 43 -7.64 -8.06 -1.56
C LYS A 43 -7.07 -6.64 -1.75
N GLY A 44 -5.75 -6.48 -1.64
CA GLY A 44 -5.06 -5.21 -1.88
C GLY A 44 -5.27 -4.68 -3.29
N ARG A 45 -5.20 -5.55 -4.32
CA ARG A 45 -5.48 -5.15 -5.71
C ARG A 45 -6.92 -4.70 -5.89
N GLN A 46 -7.88 -5.47 -5.37
CA GLN A 46 -9.31 -5.12 -5.43
C GLN A 46 -9.60 -3.78 -4.73
N TYR A 47 -8.92 -3.51 -3.60
CA TYR A 47 -9.02 -2.23 -2.92
C TYR A 47 -8.54 -1.07 -3.81
N LEU A 48 -7.39 -1.21 -4.47
CA LEU A 48 -6.87 -0.19 -5.40
C LEU A 48 -7.80 0.04 -6.59
N GLU A 49 -8.36 -1.02 -7.18
CA GLU A 49 -9.34 -0.89 -8.25
C GLU A 49 -10.59 -0.13 -7.80
N SER A 50 -11.06 -0.40 -6.59
CA SER A 50 -12.21 0.27 -6.00
C SER A 50 -11.91 1.75 -5.69
N TYR A 51 -10.71 2.02 -5.19
CA TYR A 51 -10.23 3.38 -4.97
C TYR A 51 -10.15 4.19 -6.25
N VAL A 52 -9.60 3.63 -7.34
CA VAL A 52 -9.56 4.31 -8.65
C VAL A 52 -10.95 4.61 -9.17
N LYS A 53 -11.90 3.66 -9.07
CA LYS A 53 -13.30 3.90 -9.45
C LYS A 53 -13.91 5.04 -8.62
N PHE A 54 -13.70 5.02 -7.32
CA PHE A 54 -14.19 6.06 -6.42
C PHE A 54 -13.57 7.43 -6.74
N ALA A 55 -12.26 7.48 -7.00
CA ALA A 55 -11.56 8.71 -7.35
C ALA A 55 -12.08 9.33 -8.65
N ASN A 56 -12.28 8.51 -9.69
CA ASN A 56 -12.87 8.97 -10.95
C ASN A 56 -14.29 9.51 -10.77
N VAL A 57 -15.08 8.89 -9.90
CA VAL A 57 -16.43 9.38 -9.57
C VAL A 57 -16.34 10.71 -8.85
N ALA A 58 -15.52 10.83 -7.81
CA ALA A 58 -15.33 12.07 -7.06
C ALA A 58 -14.88 13.22 -7.98
N GLU A 59 -13.91 12.96 -8.86
CA GLU A 59 -13.43 13.91 -9.87
C GLU A 59 -14.56 14.33 -10.84
N SER A 60 -15.41 13.39 -11.29
CA SER A 60 -16.55 13.73 -12.16
C SER A 60 -17.59 14.65 -11.50
N PHE A 61 -17.61 14.69 -10.16
CA PHE A 61 -18.43 15.61 -9.36
C PHE A 61 -17.68 16.90 -8.97
N GLY A 62 -16.45 17.10 -9.45
CA GLY A 62 -15.62 18.26 -9.10
C GLY A 62 -15.10 18.23 -7.67
N LEU A 63 -15.03 17.06 -7.03
CA LEU A 63 -14.50 16.88 -5.68
C LEU A 63 -13.01 16.51 -5.75
N GLU A 64 -12.19 17.22 -4.99
CA GLU A 64 -10.80 16.82 -4.74
C GLU A 64 -10.72 15.83 -3.56
N LEU A 65 -9.83 14.83 -3.68
CA LEU A 65 -9.61 13.77 -2.69
C LEU A 65 -8.34 13.95 -1.87
#